data_AF-A0A6P6VUH4-F1
#
_entry.id   AF-A0A6P6VUH4-F1
#
_cell.length_a   1.000
_cell.length_b   1.000
_cell.length_c   1.000
_cell.angle_alpha   90.00
_cell.angle_beta   90.00
_cell.angle_gamma   90.00
#
_symmetry.space_group_name_H-M   'P 1'
#
loop_
_entity.id
_entity.type
_entity.pdbx_description
1 polymer ?
#
loop_
_entity_poly.entity_id
_entity_poly.type
_entity_poly.pdbx_seq_one_letter_code
_entity_poly.pdbx_strand_id
1 'polypeptide(L)'
;MAPVFSRDAWRCVWHTIQNDLVHGWGLDFALRRCVEPAHEKIDVVDSQWIVHQVIPSLGSQGQSENGKAPWQGVRERCRSEWAQFQDRLANADKKYIEQLGRTRYLNNRKFCILLSFLAFGMLN
;
A
#
# COMPACT_ATOMS: atom_id res chain seq x y z
N MET A 1 -1.99 14.24 13.23
CA MET A 1 -0.81 13.96 12.38
C MET A 1 -1.26 13.87 10.93
N ALA A 2 -0.73 14.73 10.05
CA ALA A 2 -1.04 14.72 8.62
C ALA A 2 0.25 14.46 7.83
N PRO A 3 0.37 13.33 7.10
CA PRO A 3 1.55 13.05 6.29
C PRO A 3 1.54 13.90 5.02
N VAL A 4 2.72 14.37 4.61
CA VAL A 4 2.91 15.08 3.34
C VAL A 4 3.70 14.21 2.37
N PHE A 5 3.27 14.19 1.11
CA PHE A 5 3.88 13.39 0.05
C PHE A 5 4.45 14.28 -1.04
N SER A 6 5.59 13.86 -1.61
CA SER A 6 6.05 14.43 -2.88
C SER A 6 5.03 14.17 -3.99
N ARG A 7 5.04 14.97 -5.06
CA ARG A 7 4.11 14.81 -6.20
C ARG A 7 4.14 13.40 -6.80
N ASP A 8 5.32 12.78 -6.85
CA ASP A 8 5.48 11.45 -7.43
C ASP A 8 5.01 10.35 -6.46
N ALA A 9 5.29 10.52 -5.16
CA ALA A 9 4.75 9.64 -4.12
C ALA A 9 3.22 9.68 -4.05
N TRP A 10 2.63 10.87 -4.19
CA TRP A 10 1.19 11.07 -4.14
C TRP A 10 0.43 10.21 -5.16
N ARG A 11 0.99 10.04 -6.37
CA ARG A 11 0.37 9.18 -7.40
C ARG A 11 0.23 7.72 -6.92
N CYS A 12 1.28 7.18 -6.28
CA CYS A 12 1.23 5.82 -5.73
C CYS A 12 0.27 5.72 -4.54
N VAL A 13 0.29 6.71 -3.64
CA VAL A 13 -0.61 6.78 -2.47
C VAL A 13 -2.07 6.83 -2.93
N TRP A 14 -2.37 7.65 -3.94
CA TRP A 14 -3.69 7.80 -4.52
C TRP A 14 -4.24 6.48 -5.09
N HIS A 15 -3.40 5.72 -5.79
CA HIS A 15 -3.80 4.40 -6.29
C HIS A 15 -3.88 3.32 -5.20
N THR A 16 -3.30 3.57 -4.03
CA THR A 16 -3.34 2.67 -2.86
C THR A 16 -4.63 2.88 -2.07
N ILE A 17 -5.03 4.14 -1.88
CA ILE A 17 -6.23 4.55 -1.14
C ILE A 17 -7.38 4.69 -2.15
N GLN A 18 -8.12 3.60 -2.39
CA GLN A 18 -9.27 3.65 -3.33
C GLN A 18 -10.67 3.56 -2.68
N ASN A 19 -10.81 3.82 -1.37
CA ASN A 19 -12.11 3.86 -0.69
C ASN A 19 -12.14 4.98 0.36
N ASP A 20 -13.34 5.34 0.83
CA ASP A 20 -13.56 6.10 2.06
C ASP A 20 -13.01 5.31 3.25
N LEU A 21 -11.71 5.40 3.50
CA LEU A 21 -11.12 4.85 4.70
C LEU A 21 -11.62 5.68 5.89
N VAL A 22 -12.73 5.25 6.47
CA VAL A 22 -13.26 5.82 7.71
C VAL A 22 -12.27 5.55 8.86
N HIS A 23 -11.35 4.60 8.65
CA HIS A 23 -10.22 4.27 9.50
C HIS A 23 -8.87 4.56 8.82
N GLY A 24 -8.17 5.59 9.28
CA GLY A 24 -6.84 5.96 8.77
C GLY A 24 -5.66 5.42 9.57
N TRP A 25 -5.89 4.77 10.72
CA TRP A 25 -4.78 4.35 11.58
C TRP A 25 -4.05 3.13 10.99
N GLY A 26 -2.72 3.21 10.94
CA GLY A 26 -1.85 2.17 10.38
C GLY A 26 -1.75 2.17 8.86
N LEU A 27 -2.43 3.09 8.16
CA LEU A 27 -2.34 3.26 6.72
C LEU A 27 -0.94 3.76 6.30
N ASP A 28 -0.37 4.66 7.09
CA ASP A 28 0.99 5.20 6.98
C ASP A 28 2.07 4.10 6.84
N PHE A 29 1.92 2.97 7.54
CA PHE A 29 2.84 1.82 7.39
C PHE A 29 2.80 1.19 5.99
N ALA A 30 1.68 1.31 5.27
CA ALA A 30 1.59 0.85 3.89
C ALA A 30 2.17 1.88 2.91
N LEU A 31 1.95 3.17 3.16
CA LEU A 31 2.35 4.26 2.26
C LEU A 31 3.87 4.38 2.09
N ARG A 32 4.66 3.88 3.04
CA ARG A 32 6.12 3.76 2.90
C ARG A 32 6.56 3.03 1.63
N ARG A 33 5.72 2.14 1.06
CA ARG A 33 6.02 1.43 -0.20
C ARG A 33 6.09 2.37 -1.41
N CYS A 34 5.47 3.54 -1.32
CA CYS A 34 5.44 4.51 -2.41
C CYS A 34 6.70 5.39 -2.47
N VAL A 35 7.61 5.28 -1.49
CA VAL A 35 8.71 6.23 -1.32
C VAL A 35 9.95 5.55 -0.76
N GLU A 36 11.10 5.75 -1.41
CA GLU A 36 12.41 5.27 -0.93
C GLU A 36 13.43 6.42 -0.90
N PRO A 37 14.12 6.69 0.22
CA PRO A 37 13.87 6.17 1.57
C PRO A 37 12.65 6.84 2.23
N ALA A 38 11.78 6.05 2.85
CA ALA A 38 10.49 6.53 3.36
C ALA A 38 10.62 7.54 4.51
N HIS A 39 11.60 7.36 5.40
CA HIS A 39 11.76 8.17 6.61
C HIS A 39 12.27 9.60 6.36
N GLU A 40 12.92 9.84 5.22
CA GLU A 40 13.41 11.17 4.83
C GLU A 40 12.38 11.94 3.99
N LYS A 41 11.51 11.21 3.30
CA LYS A 41 10.63 11.75 2.26
C LYS A 41 9.15 11.75 2.66
N ILE A 42 8.79 11.04 3.72
CA ILE A 42 7.50 11.15 4.38
C ILE A 42 7.75 11.90 5.68
N ASP A 43 7.20 13.11 5.76
CA ASP A 43 7.38 13.99 6.91
C ASP A 43 6.03 14.34 7.56
N VAL A 44 6.09 14.80 8.79
CA VAL A 44 4.97 15.13 9.66
C VAL A 44 5.02 16.61 10.00
N VAL A 45 4.07 17.39 9.51
CA VAL A 45 4.01 18.85 9.71
C VAL A 45 3.67 19.24 11.15
N ASP A 46 3.01 18.34 11.89
CA ASP A 46 2.62 18.55 13.29
C ASP A 46 2.94 17.28 14.09
N SER A 47 4.08 17.32 14.78
CA SER A 47 4.62 16.23 15.60
C SER A 47 4.13 16.28 17.04
N GLN A 48 3.16 17.13 17.37
CA GLN A 48 2.51 17.09 18.67
C GLN A 48 1.88 15.72 18.90
N TRP A 49 2.24 15.10 20.02
CA TRP A 49 1.64 13.85 20.42
C TRP A 49 0.19 14.12 20.85
N ILE A 50 -0.72 13.30 20.31
CA ILE A 50 -2.13 13.32 20.68
C ILE A 50 -2.53 11.90 21.11
N VAL A 51 -3.35 11.81 22.15
CA VAL A 51 -3.91 10.53 22.57
C VAL A 51 -5.02 10.15 21.61
N HIS A 52 -4.84 9.05 20.89
CA HIS A 52 -5.87 8.54 19.99
C HIS A 52 -6.98 7.85 20.79
N GLN A 53 -8.15 8.49 20.91
CA GLN A 53 -9.27 7.99 21.71
C GLN A 53 -10.01 6.76 21.11
N VAL A 54 -9.63 6.33 19.91
CA VAL A 54 -10.25 5.18 19.21
C VAL A 54 -11.75 5.37 18.96
N ILE A 55 -12.21 6.63 18.92
CA ILE A 55 -13.57 6.99 18.56
C ILE A 55 -13.64 7.08 17.04
N PRO A 56 -14.54 6.34 16.37
CA PRO A 56 -14.64 6.39 14.92
C PRO A 56 -15.18 7.74 14.46
N SER A 57 -14.52 8.32 13.46
CA SER A 57 -15.08 9.42 12.69
C SER A 57 -16.39 8.99 12.05
N LEU A 58 -17.32 9.93 11.86
CA LEU A 58 -18.63 9.67 11.27
C LEU A 58 -19.50 8.68 12.05
N GLY A 59 -19.31 8.55 13.38
CA GLY A 59 -20.04 7.59 14.21
C GLY A 59 -21.56 7.65 14.11
N SER A 60 -22.15 8.79 13.72
CA SER A 60 -23.60 8.94 13.48
C SER A 60 -24.09 8.38 12.14
N GLN A 61 -23.18 8.05 11.21
CA GLN A 61 -23.52 7.54 9.87
C GLN A 61 -23.62 6.01 9.81
N GLY A 62 -23.44 5.30 10.93
CA GLY A 62 -23.64 3.86 10.95
C GLY A 62 -25.11 3.48 11.01
N GLN A 63 -25.46 2.35 10.41
CA GLN A 63 -26.81 1.80 10.52
C GLN A 63 -27.02 1.24 11.94
N SER A 64 -28.10 1.67 12.59
CA SER A 64 -28.53 1.15 13.88
C SER A 64 -29.37 -0.11 13.64
N GLU A 65 -28.74 -1.27 13.62
CA GLU A 65 -29.44 -2.56 13.56
C GLU A 65 -29.60 -3.18 14.96
N ASN A 66 -30.75 -3.79 15.24
CA ASN A 66 -31.00 -4.56 16.46
C ASN A 66 -30.78 -3.78 17.78
N GLY A 67 -31.07 -2.47 17.80
CA GLY A 67 -30.89 -1.63 18.98
C GLY A 67 -29.43 -1.25 19.28
N LYS A 68 -28.48 -1.59 18.41
CA LYS A 68 -27.08 -1.17 18.51
C LYS A 68 -26.92 0.31 18.17
N ALA A 69 -26.04 0.99 18.90
CA ALA A 69 -25.72 2.38 18.61
C ALA A 69 -25.02 2.53 17.24
N PRO A 70 -25.32 3.60 16.46
CA PRO A 70 -24.75 3.83 15.11
C PRO A 70 -23.24 3.68 15.00
N TRP A 71 -22.48 4.13 16.02
CA TRP A 71 -21.01 4.07 16.00
C TRP A 71 -20.46 2.62 15.95
N GLN A 72 -21.24 1.64 16.40
CA GLN A 72 -20.87 0.23 16.32
C GLN A 72 -20.88 -0.26 14.86
N GLY A 73 -21.89 0.14 14.07
CA GLY A 73 -21.95 -0.15 12.64
C GLY A 73 -20.78 0.48 11.88
N VAL A 74 -20.38 1.72 12.24
CA VAL A 74 -19.19 2.35 11.66
C VAL A 74 -17.91 1.57 12.00
N ARG A 75 -17.79 1.08 13.24
CA ARG A 75 -16.63 0.28 13.66
C ARG A 75 -16.55 -1.07 12.94
N GLU A 76 -17.69 -1.68 12.63
CA GLU A 76 -17.77 -2.88 11.79
C GLU A 76 -17.36 -2.57 10.35
N ARG A 77 -17.87 -1.47 9.76
CA ARG A 77 -17.46 -0.99 8.44
C ARG A 77 -15.96 -0.73 8.33
N CYS A 78 -15.38 -0.01 9.29
CA CYS A 78 -13.93 0.26 9.36
C CYS A 78 -13.10 -1.03 9.32
N ARG A 79 -13.53 -2.08 10.02
CA ARG A 79 -12.83 -3.38 10.02
C ARG A 79 -12.92 -4.08 8.67
N SER A 80 -14.09 -4.04 8.03
CA SER A 80 -14.28 -4.62 6.69
C SER A 80 -13.44 -3.89 5.63
N GLU A 81 -13.45 -2.55 5.65
CA GLU A 81 -12.64 -1.72 4.77
C GLU A 81 -11.14 -2.00 4.94
N TRP A 82 -10.69 -2.17 6.18
CA TRP A 82 -9.30 -2.51 6.48
C TRP A 82 -8.90 -3.89 5.93
N ALA A 83 -9.75 -4.91 6.08
CA ALA A 83 -9.48 -6.23 5.52
C ALA A 83 -9.36 -6.18 3.98
N GLN A 84 -10.28 -5.48 3.30
CA GLN A 84 -10.22 -5.30 1.85
C GLN A 84 -8.96 -4.56 1.41
N PHE A 85 -8.51 -3.57 2.20
CA PHE A 85 -7.24 -2.89 1.95
C PHE A 85 -6.04 -3.83 2.04
N GLN A 86 -5.98 -4.65 3.09
CA GLN A 86 -4.91 -5.63 3.28
C GLN A 86 -4.87 -6.66 2.13
N ASP A 87 -6.03 -7.16 1.69
CA ASP A 87 -6.11 -8.10 0.55
C ASP A 87 -5.59 -7.47 -0.75
N ARG A 88 -5.94 -6.20 -1.00
CA ARG A 88 -5.44 -5.48 -2.19
C ARG A 88 -3.93 -5.29 -2.15
N LEU A 89 -3.37 -4.95 -0.98
CA LEU A 89 -1.93 -4.85 -0.80
C LEU A 89 -1.23 -6.20 -1.02
N ALA A 90 -1.74 -7.28 -0.44
CA ALA A 90 -1.16 -8.61 -0.60
C ALA A 90 -1.17 -9.04 -2.08
N ASN A 91 -2.26 -8.76 -2.81
CA ASN A 91 -2.35 -9.03 -4.24
C ASN A 91 -1.37 -8.18 -5.06
N ALA A 92 -1.14 -6.91 -4.70
CA ALA A 92 -0.15 -6.06 -5.34
C ALA A 92 1.28 -6.57 -5.10
N ASP A 93 1.61 -6.93 -3.85
CA ASP A 93 2.91 -7.49 -3.47
C ASP A 93 3.18 -8.80 -4.22
N LYS A 94 2.19 -9.69 -4.33
CA LYS A 94 2.28 -10.92 -5.12
C LYS A 94 2.61 -10.64 -6.59
N LYS A 95 1.87 -9.72 -7.24
CA LYS A 95 2.11 -9.33 -8.63
C LYS A 95 3.50 -8.73 -8.84
N TYR A 96 3.95 -7.90 -7.89
CA TYR A 96 5.28 -7.30 -7.94
C TYR A 96 6.39 -8.36 -7.88
N ILE A 97 6.26 -9.34 -6.97
CA ILE A 97 7.22 -10.45 -6.85
C ILE A 97 7.24 -11.32 -8.11
N GLU A 98 6.07 -11.63 -8.68
CA GLU A 98 5.95 -12.38 -9.94
C GLU A 98 6.63 -11.64 -11.11
N GLN A 99 6.44 -10.31 -11.20
CA GLN A 99 7.10 -9.48 -12.21
C GLN A 99 8.61 -9.46 -12.03
N LEU A 100 9.11 -9.30 -10.81
CA LEU A 100 10.53 -9.39 -10.48
C LEU A 100 11.14 -10.74 -10.90
N GLY A 101 10.45 -11.84 -10.58
CA GLY A 101 10.86 -13.19 -10.99
C GLY A 101 10.91 -13.34 -12.51
N ARG A 102 9.90 -12.83 -13.23
CA ARG A 102 9.85 -12.84 -14.70
C ARG A 102 10.98 -12.02 -15.32
N THR A 103 11.24 -10.82 -14.79
CA THR A 103 12.31 -9.95 -15.26
C THR A 103 13.67 -10.60 -15.04
N ARG A 104 13.90 -11.22 -13.87
CA ARG A 104 15.13 -11.96 -13.59
C ARG A 104 15.30 -13.16 -14.53
N TYR A 105 14.23 -13.93 -14.76
CA TYR A 105 14.25 -15.05 -15.71
C TYR A 105 14.55 -14.60 -17.15
N LEU A 106 13.88 -13.55 -17.63
CA LEU A 106 14.10 -13.00 -18.98
C LEU A 106 15.53 -12.45 -19.14
N ASN A 107 16.07 -11.77 -18.13
CA ASN A 107 17.45 -11.30 -18.15
C ASN A 107 18.45 -12.46 -18.19
N ASN A 108 18.25 -13.51 -17.39
CA ASN A 108 19.08 -14.72 -17.43
C ASN A 108 18.98 -15.44 -18.78
N ARG A 109 17.79 -15.52 -19.38
CA ARG A 109 17.59 -16.12 -20.70
C ARG A 109 18.27 -15.32 -21.81
N LYS A 110 18.17 -13.99 -21.78
CA LYS A 110 18.92 -13.11 -22.70
C LYS A 110 20.42 -13.30 -22.54
N PHE A 111 20.93 -13.43 -21.32
CA PHE A 111 22.34 -13.70 -21.05
C PHE A 111 22.79 -15.06 -21.61
N CYS A 112 22.00 -16.13 -21.40
CA CYS A 112 22.28 -17.45 -22.00
C CYS A 112 22.29 -17.41 -23.53
N ILE A 113 21.35 -16.70 -24.16
CA ILE A 113 21.33 -16.54 -25.63
C ILE A 113 22.57 -15.77 -26.10
N LEU A 114 22.93 -14.67 -25.42
CA LEU A 114 24.15 -13.91 -25.76
C LEU A 114 25.43 -14.77 -25.65
N LEU A 115 25.53 -15.59 -24.60
CA LEU A 115 26.66 -16.51 -24.41
C LEU A 115 26.74 -17.58 -25.50
N SER A 116 25.60 -18.08 -25.98
CA SER A 116 25.58 -19.08 -27.06
C SER A 116 26.00 -18.46 -28.40
N PHE A 117 25.64 -17.21 -28.69
CA PHE A 117 26.16 -16.50 -29.86
C PHE A 117 27.66 -16.21 -29.77
N LEU A 118 28.18 -15.85 -28.60
CA LEU A 118 29.63 -15.67 -28.39
C LEU A 118 30.41 -16.98 -28.52
N ALA A 119 29.85 -18.10 -28.03
CA ALA A 119 30.48 -19.42 -28.16
C ALA A 119 30.52 -19.92 -29.62
N PHE A 120 29.48 -19.63 -30.42
CA PHE A 120 29.48 -19.96 -31.85
C PHE A 120 30.34 -19.02 -32.70
N GLY A 121 30.53 -17.77 -32.29
CA GLY A 121 31.41 -16.81 -32.96
C GLY A 121 32.91 -17.07 -32.76
N MET A 122 33.30 -17.87 -31.76
CA MET A 122 34.70 -18.28 -31.52
C MET A 122 35.09 -19.59 -32.24
N LEU A 123 34.16 -20.21 -32.98
CA LEU A 123 34.38 -21.46 -33.72
C LEU A 123 34.57 -21.27 -35.23
N ASN A 124 34.78 -20.04 -35.71
CA ASN A 124 35.24 -19.72 -37.06
C ASN A 124 36.53 -18.93 -37.05
#